data_AF-A0A183U522-F1
#
_entry.id   AF-A0A183U522-F1
#
_cell.length_a   1.000
_cell.length_b   1.000
_cell.length_c   1.000
_cell.angle_alpha   90.00
_cell.angle_beta   90.00
_cell.angle_gamma   90.00
#
_symmetry.space_group_name_H-M   'P 1'
#
loop_
_entity.id
_entity.type
_entity.pdbx_description
1 polymer ?
#
loop_
_entity_poly.entity_id
_entity_poly.type
_entity_poly.pdbx_seq_one_letter_code
_entity_poly.pdbx_strand_id
1 'polypeptide(L)'
;MGNLFGKRRPSPPPVSQQDQAILQLKTQRDRIKQYVRRNEKQMDREREMAKQLIKAGKKDRALLLLKKKRFQETFIERTLKQLDQIDRMQIHGSLLEETRVRSVNSE
;
A
#
# COMPACT_ATOMS: atom_id res chain seq x y z
N MET A 1 47.71 -26.41 -6.01
CA MET A 1 48.00 -25.01 -6.40
C MET A 1 46.76 -24.44 -7.06
N GLY A 2 46.08 -23.48 -6.43
CA GLY A 2 44.82 -22.94 -6.95
C GLY A 2 44.19 -22.01 -5.93
N ASN A 3 44.79 -20.82 -5.78
CA ASN A 3 44.43 -19.77 -4.84
C ASN A 3 42.98 -19.29 -5.07
N LEU A 4 42.05 -19.73 -4.21
CA LEU A 4 40.65 -19.31 -4.09
C LEU A 4 40.54 -17.93 -3.41
N PHE A 5 41.25 -16.92 -3.91
CA PHE A 5 41.12 -15.53 -3.46
C PHE A 5 39.86 -14.88 -4.07
N GLY A 6 38.70 -15.44 -3.74
CA GLY A 6 37.43 -14.72 -3.81
C GLY A 6 37.37 -13.80 -2.60
N LYS A 7 37.77 -12.53 -2.78
CA LYS A 7 37.64 -11.46 -1.79
C LYS A 7 36.24 -11.53 -1.16
N ARG A 8 36.13 -12.03 0.08
CA ARG A 8 34.86 -12.10 0.81
C ARG A 8 34.31 -10.69 0.88
N ARG A 9 33.26 -10.41 0.10
CA ARG A 9 32.51 -9.16 0.27
C ARG A 9 32.03 -9.16 1.72
N PRO A 10 32.30 -8.10 2.50
CA PRO A 10 31.75 -8.03 3.86
C PRO A 10 30.24 -8.21 3.75
N SER A 11 29.71 -9.12 4.56
CA SER A 11 28.26 -9.33 4.67
C SER A 11 27.61 -7.98 4.97
N PRO A 12 26.50 -7.61 4.31
CA PRO A 12 25.80 -6.38 4.61
C PRO A 12 25.49 -6.33 6.11
N PRO A 13 25.54 -5.12 6.72
CA PRO A 13 25.30 -4.98 8.14
C PRO A 13 23.94 -5.59 8.54
N PRO A 14 23.81 -6.14 9.75
CA PRO A 14 22.56 -6.69 10.23
C PRO A 14 21.46 -5.64 10.14
N VAL A 15 20.34 -6.02 9.51
CA VAL A 15 19.20 -5.14 9.28
C VAL A 15 18.76 -4.51 10.61
N SER A 16 18.77 -3.18 10.67
CA SER A 16 18.39 -2.46 11.88
C SER A 16 16.90 -2.72 12.20
N GLN A 17 16.52 -2.72 13.48
CA GLN A 17 15.10 -2.81 13.88
C GLN A 17 14.26 -1.71 13.20
N GLN A 18 14.88 -0.58 12.91
CA GLN A 18 14.25 0.55 12.23
C GLN A 18 14.01 0.28 10.73
N ASP A 19 14.95 -0.37 10.04
CA ASP A 19 14.77 -0.80 8.65
C ASP A 19 13.62 -1.81 8.52
N GLN A 20 13.50 -2.71 9.50
CA GLN A 20 12.39 -3.67 9.56
C GLN A 20 11.05 -2.95 9.74
N ALA A 21 10.98 -1.93 10.59
CA ALA A 21 9.77 -1.13 10.78
C ALA A 21 9.39 -0.37 9.50
N ILE A 22 10.36 0.24 8.80
CA ILE A 22 10.13 0.92 7.51
C ILE A 22 9.64 -0.09 6.46
N LEU A 23 10.21 -1.30 6.42
CA LEU A 23 9.79 -2.35 5.49
C LEU A 23 8.35 -2.81 5.76
N GLN A 24 7.95 -2.92 7.03
CA GLN A 24 6.58 -3.28 7.41
C GLN A 24 5.58 -2.20 6.97
N LEU A 25 5.90 -0.92 7.18
CA LEU A 25 5.06 0.20 6.72
C LEU A 25 4.91 0.21 5.20
N LYS A 26 6.00 -0.01 4.45
CA LYS A 26 5.97 -0.13 2.98
C LYS A 26 5.10 -1.30 2.53
N THR A 27 5.26 -2.46 3.16
CA THR A 27 4.45 -3.65 2.85
C THR A 27 2.97 -3.40 3.12
N GLN A 28 2.65 -2.70 4.21
CA GLN A 28 1.28 -2.34 4.55
C GLN A 28 0.67 -1.38 3.51
N ARG A 29 1.41 -0.36 3.10
CA ARG A 29 1.02 0.55 2.01
C ARG A 29 0.73 -0.22 0.72
N ASP A 30 1.62 -1.12 0.31
CA ASP A 30 1.48 -1.85 -0.95
C ASP A 30 0.26 -2.78 -0.94
N ARG A 31 0.01 -3.46 0.18
CA ARG A 31 -1.22 -4.25 0.36
C ARG A 31 -2.45 -3.38 0.21
N ILE A 32 -2.49 -2.23 0.88
CA ILE A 32 -3.61 -1.28 0.78
C ILE A 32 -3.84 -0.85 -0.68
N LYS A 33 -2.79 -0.45 -1.40
CA LYS A 33 -2.89 -0.07 -2.82
C LYS A 33 -3.43 -1.21 -3.68
N GLN A 34 -3.00 -2.45 -3.44
CA GLN A 34 -3.53 -3.60 -4.16
C GLN A 34 -5.02 -3.84 -3.86
N TYR A 35 -5.44 -3.68 -2.60
CA TYR A 35 -6.86 -3.82 -2.22
C TYR A 35 -7.75 -2.76 -2.86
N VAL A 36 -7.28 -1.51 -2.94
CA VAL A 36 -8.00 -0.42 -3.63
C VAL A 36 -8.17 -0.76 -5.11
N ARG A 37 -7.08 -1.10 -5.82
CA ARG A 37 -7.14 -1.46 -7.25
C ARG A 37 -8.08 -2.64 -7.52
N ARG A 38 -8.09 -3.65 -6.64
CA ARG A 38 -9.01 -4.80 -6.75
C ARG A 38 -10.47 -4.38 -6.53
N ASN A 39 -10.73 -3.45 -5.60
CA ASN A 39 -12.08 -2.94 -5.35
C ASN A 39 -12.59 -2.07 -6.51
N GLU A 40 -11.76 -1.18 -7.06
CA GLU A 40 -12.12 -0.35 -8.23
C GLU A 40 -12.56 -1.23 -9.41
N LYS A 41 -11.78 -2.27 -9.73
CA LYS A 41 -12.14 -3.23 -10.79
C LYS A 41 -13.45 -3.97 -10.50
N GLN A 42 -13.76 -4.25 -9.25
CA GLN A 42 -15.05 -4.86 -8.88
C GLN A 42 -16.20 -3.86 -9.03
N MET A 43 -16.02 -2.60 -8.61
CA MET A 43 -17.02 -1.55 -8.76
C MET A 43 -17.40 -1.28 -10.22
N ASP A 44 -16.43 -1.33 -11.13
CA ASP A 44 -16.69 -1.18 -12.58
C ASP A 44 -17.59 -2.31 -13.10
N ARG A 45 -17.32 -3.56 -12.69
CA ARG A 45 -18.17 -4.72 -13.03
C ARG A 45 -19.56 -4.59 -12.44
N GLU A 46 -19.66 -4.17 -11.17
CA GLU A 46 -20.96 -3.95 -10.51
C GLU A 46 -21.76 -2.85 -11.21
N ARG A 47 -21.09 -1.81 -11.74
CA ARG A 47 -21.72 -0.75 -12.54
C ARG A 47 -22.28 -1.29 -13.85
N GLU A 48 -21.55 -2.13 -14.56
CA GLU A 48 -22.03 -2.78 -15.78
C GLU A 48 -23.22 -3.71 -15.51
N MET A 49 -23.13 -4.53 -14.46
CA MET A 49 -24.23 -5.40 -14.03
C MET A 49 -25.47 -4.59 -13.64
N ALA A 50 -25.31 -3.47 -12.93
CA ALA A 50 -26.43 -2.60 -12.58
C ALA A 50 -27.11 -2.03 -13.84
N LYS A 51 -26.34 -1.60 -14.85
CA LYS A 51 -26.91 -1.15 -16.14
C LYS A 51 -27.70 -2.26 -16.84
N GLN A 52 -27.18 -3.50 -16.85
CA GLN A 52 -27.89 -4.64 -17.44
C GLN A 52 -29.18 -4.97 -16.69
N LEU A 53 -29.16 -4.93 -15.35
CA LEU A 53 -30.34 -5.18 -14.52
C LEU A 53 -31.44 -4.13 -14.69
N ILE A 54 -31.07 -2.86 -14.90
CA ILE A 54 -32.02 -1.79 -15.24
C ILE A 54 -32.68 -2.08 -16.59
N LYS A 55 -31.90 -2.47 -17.61
CA LYS A 55 -32.44 -2.85 -18.93
C LYS A 55 -33.35 -4.07 -18.84
N ALA A 56 -33.04 -5.02 -17.96
CA ALA A 56 -33.87 -6.20 -17.70
C ALA A 56 -35.09 -5.93 -16.79
N GLY A 57 -35.36 -4.68 -16.41
CA GLY A 57 -36.51 -4.29 -15.57
C GLY A 57 -36.38 -4.64 -14.08
N LYS A 58 -35.25 -5.20 -13.64
CA LYS A 58 -35.02 -5.64 -12.25
C LYS A 58 -34.47 -4.51 -11.37
N LYS A 59 -35.31 -3.50 -11.11
CA LYS A 59 -34.94 -2.27 -10.39
C LYS A 59 -34.43 -2.51 -8.96
N ASP A 60 -35.02 -3.44 -8.21
CA ASP A 60 -34.62 -3.70 -6.82
C ASP A 60 -33.20 -4.24 -6.70
N ARG A 61 -32.82 -5.15 -7.61
CA ARG A 61 -31.45 -5.69 -7.68
C ARG A 61 -30.44 -4.64 -8.10
N ALA A 62 -30.82 -3.76 -9.03
CA ALA A 62 -29.97 -2.64 -9.44
C ALA A 62 -29.75 -1.66 -8.28
N LEU A 63 -30.80 -1.31 -7.52
CA LEU A 63 -30.70 -0.47 -6.32
C LEU A 63 -29.79 -1.07 -5.25
N LEU A 64 -29.88 -2.38 -5.01
CA LEU A 64 -29.01 -3.09 -4.07
C LEU A 64 -27.53 -2.95 -4.48
N LEU A 65 -27.22 -3.18 -5.76
CA LEU A 65 -25.84 -3.02 -6.28
C LEU A 65 -25.34 -1.58 -6.15
N LEU A 66 -26.18 -0.59 -6.42
CA LEU A 66 -25.80 0.82 -6.27
C LEU A 66 -25.53 1.18 -4.80
N LYS A 67 -26.32 0.65 -3.85
CA LYS A 67 -26.06 0.81 -2.41
C LYS A 67 -24.74 0.16 -2.00
N LYS A 68 -24.47 -1.05 -2.52
CA LYS A 68 -23.21 -1.75 -2.27
C LYS A 68 -22.00 -0.96 -2.80
N LYS A 69 -22.11 -0.40 -4.01
CA LYS A 69 -21.10 0.48 -4.60
C LYS A 69 -20.81 1.70 -3.73
N ARG A 70 -21.85 2.39 -3.24
CA ARG A 70 -21.69 3.55 -2.34
C ARG A 70 -20.94 3.18 -1.06
N PHE A 71 -21.24 2.02 -0.48
CA PHE A 71 -20.51 1.54 0.70
C PHE A 71 -19.03 1.28 0.39
N GLN A 72 -18.73 0.64 -0.75
CA GLN A 72 -17.36 0.42 -1.21
C GLN A 72 -16.60 1.74 -1.43
N GLU A 73 -17.23 2.76 -2.00
CA GLU A 73 -16.64 4.11 -2.14
C GLU A 73 -16.24 4.70 -0.78
N THR A 74 -17.14 4.68 0.20
CA THR A 74 -16.83 5.18 1.55
C THR A 74 -15.72 4.38 2.24
N PHE A 75 -15.62 3.08 1.95
CA PHE A 75 -14.56 2.24 2.47
C PHE A 75 -13.20 2.55 1.82
N ILE A 76 -13.18 2.80 0.50
CA ILE A 76 -11.98 3.26 -0.22
C ILE A 76 -11.51 4.60 0.35
N GLU A 77 -12.40 5.56 0.58
CA GLU A 77 -12.03 6.85 1.18
C GLU A 77 -11.36 6.69 2.56
N ARG A 78 -11.89 5.82 3.41
CA ARG A 78 -11.27 5.52 4.72
C ARG A 78 -9.90 4.87 4.53
N THR A 79 -9.77 4.00 3.55
CA THR A 79 -8.52 3.30 3.23
C THR A 79 -7.47 4.27 2.69
N LEU A 80 -7.85 5.26 1.90
CA LEU A 80 -6.96 6.34 1.44
C LEU A 80 -6.46 7.18 2.61
N LYS A 81 -7.32 7.54 3.57
CA LYS A 81 -6.90 8.24 4.79
C LYS A 81 -5.89 7.43 5.61
N GLN A 82 -6.04 6.11 5.70
CA GLN A 82 -5.07 5.24 6.36
C GLN A 82 -3.73 5.23 5.61
N LEU A 83 -3.76 5.26 4.28
CA LEU A 83 -2.55 5.34 3.46
C LEU A 83 -1.80 6.65 3.68
N ASP A 84 -2.51 7.78 3.74
CA ASP A 84 -1.91 9.09 4.06
C ASP A 84 -1.22 9.07 5.43
N GLN A 85 -1.81 8.39 6.42
CA GLN A 85 -1.20 8.25 7.75
C GLN A 85 0.09 7.42 7.69
N ILE A 86 0.09 6.30 6.94
CA ILE A 86 1.29 5.46 6.75
C ILE A 86 2.39 6.24 6.01
N ASP A 87 2.03 7.00 4.99
CA ASP A 87 2.97 7.81 4.22
C ASP A 87 3.61 8.90 5.10
N ARG A 88 2.84 9.56 5.98
CA ARG A 88 3.37 10.49 6.98
C ARG A 88 4.34 9.82 7.97
N MET A 89 3.99 8.64 8.47
CA MET A 89 4.87 7.88 9.39
C MET A 89 6.18 7.47 8.70
N GLN A 90 6.11 7.05 7.44
CA GLN A 90 7.30 6.70 6.67
C GLN A 90 8.20 7.92 6.42
N ILE A 91 7.64 9.08 6.06
CA ILE A 91 8.39 10.32 5.84
C ILE A 91 9.09 10.77 7.13
N HIS A 92 8.37 10.72 8.26
CA HIS A 92 8.98 11.06 9.56
C HIS A 92 10.12 10.10 9.91
N GLY A 93 9.96 8.80 9.63
CA GLY A 93 11.03 7.81 9.80
C GLY A 93 12.26 8.09 8.94
N SER A 94 12.08 8.50 7.67
CA SER A 94 13.22 8.83 6.78
C SER A 94 13.92 10.14 7.14
N LEU A 95 13.19 11.14 7.64
CA LEU A 95 13.80 12.40 8.08
C LEU A 95 14.71 12.21 9.30
N LEU A 96 14.38 11.27 10.19
CA LEU A 96 15.23 10.89 11.32
C LEU A 96 16.54 10.20 10.88
N GLU A 97 16.52 9.48 9.76
CA GLU A 97 17.74 8.91 9.16
C GLU A 97 18.62 10.00 8.57
N GLU A 98 18.05 10.95 7.83
CA GLU A 98 18.80 12.06 7.23
C GLU A 98 19.46 12.95 8.30
N THR A 99 18.78 13.21 9.41
CA THR A 99 19.36 13.96 10.54
C THR A 99 20.47 13.18 11.25
N ARG A 100 20.30 11.86 11.43
CA ARG A 100 21.35 10.99 11.98
C ARG A 100 22.59 10.95 11.11
N VAL A 101 22.44 10.74 9.80
CA VAL A 101 23.57 10.69 8.85
C VAL A 101 24.30 12.03 8.78
N ARG A 102 23.58 13.16 8.89
CA ARG A 102 24.21 14.48 8.99
C ARG A 102 25.00 14.63 10.28
N SER A 103 24.47 14.22 11.43
CA SER A 103 25.20 14.30 12.71
C SER A 103 26.48 13.45 12.74
N VAL A 104 26.47 12.25 12.14
CA VAL A 104 27.64 11.35 12.12
C VAL A 104 28.73 11.82 11.15
N ASN A 105 28.40 12.57 10.10
CA ASN A 105 29.38 13.15 9.17
C ASN A 105 29.89 14.55 9.61
N SER A 106 29.40 15.07 10.73
CA SER A 106 29.79 16.38 11.29
C SER A 106 30.84 16.28 12.41
N GLU A 107 31.20 15.05 12.83
CA GLU A 107 32.29 14.70 13.76
C GLU A 107 33.46 14.10 12.98
#